data_AF-A0ABD5LWU6-F1
#
_entry.id   AF-A0ABD5LWU6-F1
#
_cell.length_a   1.000
_cell.length_b   1.000
_cell.length_c   1.000
_cell.angle_alpha   90.00
_cell.angle_beta   90.00
_cell.angle_gamma   90.00
#
_symmetry.space_group_name_H-M   'P 1'
#
loop_
_entity.id
_entity.type
_entity.pdbx_description
1 polymer ?
#
loop_
_entity_poly.entity_id
_entity_poly.type
_entity_poly.pdbx_seq_one_letter_code
_entity_poly.pdbx_strand_id
1 'polypeptide(L)'
;MSTWETQRRHSTTHNLFQSAVIGEEGPGIIDEDFRVVGEYNVIPDTRNDIDIEPPYTLLGRTSAIFFDFITPGSIEEDEIDRIDKYNHINMRSVENHLNRAPISEDFLDPDEVEWYDHCTILREDQYREHNVGSAEERQRIRELEETSSLATVSKGGELSLEATPLRDDDLCELLENGIPVPDSPANLVYLTREIHDESLVLGICEEIVLGSDLSESGVALDFEDVKDDFNRGISYEQLEDAFEYLRDIGACRKRREDGKYLFTKYNLPTIMGVRDRFENETVEERVSDSVSETGNAELSEFAEASNESE
;
A
#
# COMPACT_ATOMS: atom_id res chain seq x y z
N MET A 1 14.73 12.60 0.30
CA MET A 1 13.48 12.43 1.06
C MET A 1 13.74 11.31 2.06
N SER A 2 13.20 11.35 3.29
CA SER A 2 13.27 10.15 4.14
C SER A 2 12.40 9.04 3.54
N THR A 3 12.70 7.77 3.85
CA THR A 3 11.91 6.63 3.41
C THR A 3 10.45 6.78 3.86
N TRP A 4 10.24 7.19 5.12
CA TRP A 4 8.92 7.46 5.66
C TRP A 4 8.15 8.55 4.90
N GLU A 5 8.77 9.68 4.56
CA GLU A 5 8.06 10.73 3.81
C GLU A 5 7.65 10.25 2.42
N THR A 6 8.47 9.42 1.78
CA THR A 6 8.14 8.78 0.49
C THR A 6 6.94 7.86 0.63
N GLN A 7 6.95 6.98 1.64
CA GLN A 7 5.84 6.07 1.95
C GLN A 7 4.55 6.81 2.30
N ARG A 8 4.63 7.85 3.13
CA ARG A 8 3.51 8.71 3.53
C ARG A 8 2.89 9.36 2.30
N ARG A 9 3.73 9.92 1.41
CA ARG A 9 3.28 10.51 0.15
C ARG A 9 2.65 9.46 -0.76
N HIS A 10 3.18 8.23 -0.80
CA HIS A 10 2.64 7.15 -1.61
C HIS A 10 1.26 6.71 -1.10
N SER A 11 1.15 6.41 0.20
CA SER A 11 -0.12 6.09 0.87
C SER A 11 -1.16 7.20 0.68
N THR A 12 -0.74 8.47 0.69
CA THR A 12 -1.62 9.60 0.40
C THR A 12 -2.17 9.54 -1.04
N THR A 13 -1.34 9.19 -2.04
CA THR A 13 -1.80 9.02 -3.43
C THR A 13 -2.86 7.92 -3.54
N HIS A 14 -2.66 6.79 -2.86
CA HIS A 14 -3.65 5.70 -2.79
C HIS A 14 -4.95 6.17 -2.12
N ASN A 15 -4.86 6.89 -1.00
CA ASN A 15 -6.03 7.45 -0.31
C ASN A 15 -6.81 8.43 -1.20
N LEU A 16 -6.13 9.32 -1.93
CA LEU A 16 -6.79 10.23 -2.87
C LEU A 16 -7.48 9.48 -4.01
N PHE A 17 -6.82 8.45 -4.56
CA PHE A 17 -7.42 7.59 -5.58
C PHE A 17 -8.67 6.87 -5.04
N GLN A 18 -8.59 6.31 -3.83
CA GLN A 18 -9.73 5.67 -3.18
C GLN A 18 -10.89 6.66 -2.99
N SER A 19 -10.61 7.90 -2.55
CA SER A 19 -11.62 8.96 -2.45
C SER A 19 -12.29 9.27 -3.80
N ALA A 20 -11.54 9.24 -4.91
CA ALA A 20 -12.08 9.38 -6.26
C ALA A 20 -12.91 8.16 -6.70
N VAL A 21 -12.49 6.95 -6.33
CA VAL A 21 -13.23 5.72 -6.61
C VAL A 21 -14.60 5.76 -5.93
N ILE A 22 -14.65 6.10 -4.63
CA ILE A 22 -15.89 6.08 -3.84
C ILE A 22 -16.75 7.34 -3.96
N GLY A 23 -16.20 8.43 -4.50
CA GLY A 23 -16.92 9.70 -4.66
C GLY A 23 -17.06 10.50 -3.36
N GLU A 24 -15.97 10.77 -2.64
CA GLU A 24 -16.02 11.48 -1.36
C GLU A 24 -16.45 12.97 -1.51
N GLU A 25 -15.99 13.65 -2.57
CA GLU A 25 -16.27 15.08 -2.85
C GLU A 25 -17.23 15.29 -4.04
N GLY A 26 -17.80 14.22 -4.60
CA GLY A 26 -18.63 14.26 -5.81
C GLY A 26 -18.94 12.87 -6.34
N PRO A 27 -19.50 12.75 -7.57
CA PRO A 27 -19.65 11.45 -8.23
C PRO A 27 -18.29 10.76 -8.38
N GLY A 28 -18.21 9.50 -7.96
CA GLY A 28 -17.00 8.68 -8.05
C GLY A 28 -17.03 7.67 -9.18
N ILE A 29 -15.94 6.92 -9.36
CA ILE A 29 -15.86 5.89 -10.40
C ILE A 29 -16.93 4.80 -10.21
N ILE A 30 -17.26 4.44 -8.97
CA ILE A 30 -18.28 3.41 -8.69
C ILE A 30 -19.71 3.83 -9.08
N ASP A 31 -19.95 5.13 -9.29
CA ASP A 31 -21.24 5.66 -9.74
C ASP A 31 -21.47 5.38 -11.24
N GLU A 32 -20.39 5.08 -12.00
CA GLU A 32 -20.42 4.67 -13.42
C GLU A 32 -20.45 3.15 -13.59
N ASP A 33 -21.18 2.45 -12.71
CA ASP A 33 -21.35 0.99 -12.72
C ASP A 33 -20.06 0.14 -12.58
N PHE A 34 -18.95 0.75 -12.15
CA PHE A 34 -17.74 0.02 -11.78
C PHE A 34 -17.81 -0.57 -10.37
N ARG A 35 -17.13 -1.69 -10.16
CA ARG A 35 -16.98 -2.33 -8.85
C ARG A 35 -15.52 -2.66 -8.56
N VAL A 36 -15.10 -2.44 -7.32
CA VAL A 36 -13.78 -2.85 -6.84
C VAL A 36 -13.78 -4.37 -6.64
N VAL A 37 -12.86 -5.06 -7.30
CA VAL A 37 -12.72 -6.53 -7.24
C VAL A 37 -11.88 -6.97 -6.04
N GLY A 38 -10.92 -6.14 -5.65
CA GLY A 38 -9.99 -6.36 -4.56
C GLY A 38 -8.68 -5.64 -4.80
N GLU A 39 -7.84 -5.63 -3.78
CA GLU A 39 -6.55 -4.93 -3.77
C GLU A 39 -5.40 -5.92 -3.81
N TYR A 40 -4.34 -5.60 -4.58
CA TYR A 40 -3.08 -6.36 -4.64
C TYR A 40 -3.23 -7.87 -4.92
N ASN A 41 -4.24 -8.26 -5.69
CA ASN A 41 -4.39 -9.66 -6.06
C ASN A 41 -3.43 -10.02 -7.19
N VAL A 42 -2.61 -11.06 -6.99
CA VAL A 42 -1.72 -11.57 -8.04
C VAL A 42 -2.54 -12.23 -9.16
N ILE A 43 -2.28 -11.83 -10.40
CA ILE A 43 -2.85 -12.39 -11.62
C ILE A 43 -1.73 -13.12 -12.38
N PRO A 44 -1.63 -14.44 -12.24
CA PRO A 44 -0.55 -15.18 -12.87
C PRO A 44 -0.83 -15.51 -14.34
N ASP A 45 0.15 -15.30 -15.21
CA ASP A 45 0.16 -15.75 -16.60
C ASP A 45 1.33 -16.70 -16.88
N THR A 46 1.10 -17.95 -16.49
CA THR A 46 2.02 -19.06 -16.74
C THR A 46 2.37 -19.30 -18.22
N ARG A 47 1.58 -18.81 -19.18
CA ARG A 47 1.88 -19.01 -20.62
C ARG A 47 2.93 -18.03 -21.10
N ASN A 48 2.85 -16.80 -20.61
CA ASN A 48 3.78 -15.73 -20.96
C ASN A 48 4.92 -15.58 -19.95
N ASP A 49 4.87 -16.31 -18.83
CA ASP A 49 5.83 -16.20 -17.70
C ASP A 49 5.82 -14.78 -17.11
N ILE A 50 4.61 -14.22 -16.96
CA ILE A 50 4.37 -12.86 -16.49
C ILE A 50 3.32 -12.92 -15.39
N ASP A 51 3.62 -12.27 -14.27
CA ASP A 51 2.65 -12.06 -13.20
C ASP A 51 2.49 -10.54 -12.98
N ILE A 52 1.25 -10.10 -12.81
CA ILE A 52 0.92 -8.73 -12.39
C ILE A 52 0.24 -8.77 -11.01
N GLU A 53 0.36 -7.69 -10.26
CA GLU A 53 -0.23 -7.56 -8.92
C GLU A 53 -0.82 -6.14 -8.80
N PRO A 54 -1.94 -5.85 -9.49
CA PRO A 54 -2.53 -4.52 -9.50
C PRO A 54 -2.97 -4.10 -8.09
N PRO A 55 -2.54 -2.90 -7.61
CA PRO A 55 -3.08 -2.31 -6.39
C PRO A 55 -4.61 -2.21 -6.40
N TYR A 56 -5.22 -1.82 -7.52
CA TYR A 56 -6.67 -1.82 -7.68
C TYR A 56 -7.09 -2.45 -8.99
N THR A 57 -8.17 -3.23 -8.93
CA THR A 57 -8.86 -3.75 -10.12
C THR A 57 -10.31 -3.31 -10.05
N LEU A 58 -10.75 -2.57 -11.08
CA LEU A 58 -12.15 -2.19 -11.26
C LEU A 58 -12.78 -3.05 -12.35
N LEU A 59 -13.95 -3.60 -12.06
CA LEU A 59 -14.77 -4.36 -12.99
C LEU A 59 -15.94 -3.50 -13.45
N GLY A 60 -15.98 -3.20 -14.75
CA GLY A 60 -17.13 -2.65 -15.43
C GLY A 60 -18.01 -3.76 -16.01
N ARG A 61 -18.98 -3.39 -16.86
CA ARG A 61 -19.94 -4.35 -17.45
C ARG A 61 -19.29 -5.36 -18.40
N THR A 62 -18.32 -4.91 -19.20
CA THR A 62 -17.63 -5.74 -20.20
C THR A 62 -16.12 -5.56 -20.16
N SER A 63 -15.62 -4.83 -19.15
CA SER A 63 -14.27 -4.32 -19.07
C SER A 63 -13.68 -4.57 -17.68
N ALA A 64 -12.38 -4.82 -17.63
CA ALA A 64 -11.60 -4.77 -16.40
C ALA A 64 -10.51 -3.71 -16.52
N ILE A 65 -10.37 -2.84 -15.54
CA ILE A 65 -9.39 -1.76 -15.55
C ILE A 65 -8.44 -1.95 -14.37
N PHE A 66 -7.16 -2.11 -14.66
CA PHE A 66 -6.11 -2.23 -13.66
C PHE A 66 -5.50 -0.86 -13.37
N PHE A 67 -5.37 -0.50 -12.10
CA PHE A 67 -4.68 0.72 -11.69
C PHE A 67 -3.40 0.38 -10.96
N ASP A 68 -2.29 0.99 -11.40
CA ASP A 68 -0.98 0.90 -10.76
C ASP A 68 -0.46 2.30 -10.40
N PHE A 69 0.49 2.37 -9.49
CA PHE A 69 0.95 3.62 -8.89
C PHE A 69 2.46 3.73 -9.05
N ILE A 70 2.90 4.94 -9.38
CA ILE A 70 4.31 5.29 -9.35
C ILE A 70 4.68 5.79 -7.96
N THR A 71 5.81 5.32 -7.48
CA THR A 71 6.36 5.75 -6.19
C THR A 71 6.72 7.23 -6.26
N PRO A 72 6.41 8.06 -5.24
CA PRO A 72 6.78 9.47 -5.26
C PRO A 72 8.29 9.67 -5.36
N GLY A 73 8.72 10.46 -6.35
CA GLY A 73 10.13 10.78 -6.57
C GLY A 73 10.57 10.56 -8.02
N SER A 74 11.72 9.92 -8.19
CA SER A 74 12.21 9.49 -9.51
C SER A 74 11.36 8.34 -10.05
N ILE A 75 11.15 8.31 -11.37
CA ILE A 75 10.50 7.20 -12.07
C ILE A 75 11.60 6.26 -12.55
N GLU A 76 11.66 5.06 -11.98
CA GLU A 76 12.73 4.09 -12.28
C GLU A 76 12.36 3.17 -13.45
N GLU A 77 13.37 2.59 -14.14
CA GLU A 77 13.15 1.64 -15.25
C GLU A 77 12.31 0.44 -14.80
N ASP A 78 12.65 -0.11 -13.64
CA ASP A 78 11.95 -1.28 -13.08
C ASP A 78 10.46 -1.00 -12.83
N GLU A 79 10.06 0.26 -12.58
CA GLU A 79 8.65 0.64 -12.44
C GLU A 79 7.94 0.65 -13.80
N ILE A 80 8.59 1.14 -14.85
CA ILE A 80 8.06 1.15 -16.21
C ILE A 80 7.97 -0.28 -16.76
N ASP A 81 9.02 -1.09 -16.61
CA ASP A 81 9.04 -2.50 -17.02
C ASP A 81 7.95 -3.31 -16.32
N ARG A 82 7.68 -2.98 -15.05
CA ARG A 82 6.58 -3.59 -14.29
C ARG A 82 5.21 -3.20 -14.82
N ILE A 83 5.02 -1.95 -15.24
CA ILE A 83 3.77 -1.48 -15.83
C ILE A 83 3.60 -2.06 -17.25
N ASP A 84 4.67 -2.22 -18.02
CA ASP A 84 4.58 -2.82 -19.34
C ASP A 84 4.07 -4.28 -19.30
N LYS A 85 4.22 -4.98 -18.17
CA LYS A 85 3.65 -6.33 -18.00
C LYS A 85 2.13 -6.38 -18.22
N TYR A 86 1.38 -5.30 -17.92
CA TYR A 86 -0.06 -5.25 -18.19
C TYR A 86 -0.36 -5.36 -19.70
N ASN A 87 0.53 -4.90 -20.59
CA ASN A 87 0.36 -5.01 -22.04
C ASN A 87 0.53 -6.44 -22.56
N HIS A 88 1.13 -7.33 -21.76
CA HIS A 88 1.50 -8.68 -22.18
C HIS A 88 0.72 -9.78 -21.46
N ILE A 89 -0.10 -9.45 -20.46
CA ILE A 89 -0.93 -10.45 -19.80
C ILE A 89 -2.03 -10.95 -20.74
N ASN A 90 -2.28 -12.25 -20.74
CA ASN A 90 -3.34 -12.80 -21.58
C ASN A 90 -4.74 -12.59 -20.96
N MET A 91 -5.73 -12.35 -21.82
CA MET A 91 -7.14 -12.16 -21.40
C MET A 91 -7.68 -13.32 -20.54
N ARG A 92 -7.29 -14.56 -20.85
CA ARG A 92 -7.73 -15.74 -20.09
C ARG A 92 -7.20 -15.74 -18.65
N SER A 93 -6.03 -15.18 -18.39
CA SER A 93 -5.48 -15.02 -17.04
C SER A 93 -6.31 -14.00 -16.25
N VAL A 94 -6.73 -12.91 -16.91
CA VAL A 94 -7.66 -11.92 -16.34
C VAL A 94 -9.01 -12.57 -16.01
N GLU A 95 -9.64 -13.26 -16.96
CA GLU A 95 -10.90 -13.99 -16.74
C GLU A 95 -10.81 -14.98 -15.57
N ASN A 96 -9.73 -15.77 -15.50
CA ASN A 96 -9.53 -16.73 -14.40
C ASN A 96 -9.37 -16.05 -13.04
N HIS A 97 -8.75 -14.87 -13.00
CA HIS A 97 -8.57 -14.10 -11.78
C HIS A 97 -9.92 -13.54 -11.32
N LEU A 98 -10.67 -12.88 -12.21
CA LEU A 98 -11.97 -12.30 -11.90
C LEU A 98 -12.97 -13.38 -11.44
N ASN A 99 -12.96 -14.56 -12.07
CA ASN A 99 -13.80 -15.71 -11.67
C ASN A 99 -13.48 -16.28 -10.28
N ARG A 100 -12.32 -15.95 -9.70
CA ARG A 100 -11.93 -16.38 -8.35
C ARG A 100 -12.08 -15.27 -7.32
N ALA A 101 -12.24 -14.04 -7.78
CA ALA A 101 -12.39 -12.91 -6.88
C ALA A 101 -13.76 -12.94 -6.21
N PRO A 102 -13.86 -12.55 -4.93
CA PRO A 102 -15.12 -12.50 -4.20
C PRO A 102 -15.96 -11.29 -4.63
N ILE A 103 -16.34 -11.22 -5.91
CA ILE A 103 -17.23 -10.19 -6.45
C ILE A 103 -18.65 -10.58 -6.05
N SER A 104 -19.38 -9.66 -5.42
CA SER A 104 -20.79 -9.85 -5.08
C SER A 104 -21.59 -10.21 -6.35
N GLU A 105 -22.17 -11.42 -6.39
CA GLU A 105 -22.82 -12.05 -7.57
C GLU A 105 -23.97 -11.23 -8.18
N ASP A 106 -24.43 -10.16 -7.52
CA ASP A 106 -25.73 -9.57 -7.82
C ASP A 106 -25.80 -8.79 -9.15
N PHE A 107 -24.69 -8.39 -9.80
CA PHE A 107 -24.78 -7.50 -10.98
C PHE A 107 -23.71 -7.59 -12.08
N LEU A 108 -22.58 -8.27 -11.89
CA LEU A 108 -21.51 -8.34 -12.90
C LEU A 108 -21.03 -9.79 -13.03
N ASP A 109 -21.10 -10.33 -14.24
CA ASP A 109 -20.60 -11.67 -14.56
C ASP A 109 -19.17 -11.55 -15.12
N PRO A 110 -18.13 -12.09 -14.43
CA PRO A 110 -16.78 -12.12 -14.94
C PRO A 110 -16.64 -12.76 -16.33
N ASP A 111 -17.58 -13.62 -16.74
CA ASP A 111 -17.60 -14.23 -18.06
C ASP A 111 -18.06 -13.25 -19.17
N GLU A 112 -18.57 -12.07 -18.82
CA GLU A 112 -18.95 -11.00 -19.77
C GLU A 112 -17.80 -10.02 -20.06
N VAL A 113 -16.64 -10.18 -19.40
CA VAL A 113 -15.49 -9.32 -19.66
C VAL A 113 -14.86 -9.68 -21.01
N GLU A 114 -14.88 -8.73 -21.94
CA GLU A 114 -14.39 -8.94 -23.31
C GLU A 114 -12.99 -8.36 -23.52
N TRP A 115 -12.58 -7.41 -22.67
CA TRP A 115 -11.28 -6.75 -22.75
C TRP A 115 -10.88 -6.15 -21.41
N TYR A 116 -9.62 -5.76 -21.31
CA TYR A 116 -9.10 -5.01 -20.16
C TYR A 116 -8.21 -3.87 -20.64
N ASP A 117 -8.02 -2.88 -19.77
CA ASP A 117 -7.05 -1.79 -19.89
C ASP A 117 -6.29 -1.61 -18.59
N HIS A 118 -5.28 -0.74 -18.62
CA HIS A 118 -4.58 -0.32 -17.41
C HIS A 118 -4.32 1.19 -17.41
N CYS A 119 -4.34 1.77 -16.22
CA CYS A 119 -4.08 3.18 -15.98
C CYS A 119 -3.06 3.34 -14.86
N THR A 120 -2.04 4.16 -15.09
CA THR A 120 -1.04 4.50 -14.10
C THR A 120 -1.43 5.79 -13.40
N ILE A 121 -1.40 5.77 -12.07
CA ILE A 121 -1.67 6.92 -11.22
C ILE A 121 -0.35 7.52 -10.75
N LEU A 122 -0.22 8.83 -10.97
CA LEU A 122 0.92 9.63 -10.57
C LEU A 122 0.45 10.86 -9.80
N ARG A 123 1.32 11.46 -8.98
CA ARG A 123 0.97 12.76 -8.40
C ARG A 123 1.13 13.87 -9.44
N GLU A 124 0.22 14.83 -9.42
CA GLU A 124 0.25 15.97 -10.36
C GLU A 124 1.53 16.81 -10.24
N ASP A 125 2.04 17.01 -9.02
CA ASP A 125 3.30 17.72 -8.77
C ASP A 125 4.49 16.98 -9.39
N GLN A 126 4.58 15.67 -9.16
CA GLN A 126 5.60 14.81 -9.75
C GLN A 126 5.53 14.82 -11.28
N TYR A 127 4.35 14.65 -11.87
CA TYR A 127 4.17 14.70 -13.33
C TYR A 127 4.69 16.02 -13.94
N ARG A 128 4.35 17.15 -13.32
CA ARG A 128 4.80 18.48 -13.76
C ARG A 128 6.31 18.65 -13.63
N GLU A 129 6.88 18.22 -12.50
CA GLU A 129 8.32 18.29 -12.23
C GLU A 129 9.11 17.50 -13.28
N HIS A 130 8.70 16.26 -13.58
CA HIS A 130 9.34 15.42 -14.59
C HIS A 130 9.25 16.02 -15.99
N ASN A 131 8.12 16.63 -16.34
CA ASN A 131 7.90 17.28 -17.64
C ASN A 131 8.79 18.51 -17.89
N VAL A 132 9.19 19.24 -16.85
CA VAL A 132 10.09 20.41 -16.97
C VAL A 132 11.52 20.11 -16.53
N GLY A 133 11.77 18.91 -16.00
CA GLY A 133 13.03 18.47 -15.44
C GLY A 133 14.13 18.20 -16.46
N SER A 134 15.05 17.34 -16.06
CA SER A 134 16.17 16.86 -16.85
C SER A 134 15.71 16.11 -18.11
N ALA A 135 16.65 15.86 -19.02
CA ALA A 135 16.34 15.08 -20.22
C ALA A 135 15.96 13.64 -19.90
N GLU A 136 16.48 13.09 -18.81
CA GLU A 136 16.19 11.73 -18.33
C GLU A 136 14.79 11.65 -17.71
N GLU A 137 14.43 12.56 -16.81
CA GLU A 137 13.08 12.64 -16.23
C GLU A 137 11.99 12.80 -17.32
N ARG A 138 12.22 13.68 -18.29
CA ARG A 138 11.32 13.83 -19.46
C ARG A 138 11.28 12.59 -20.36
N GLN A 139 12.34 11.79 -20.37
CA GLN A 139 12.34 10.55 -21.13
C GLN A 139 11.51 9.48 -20.41
N ARG A 140 11.67 9.35 -19.10
CA ARG A 140 10.89 8.42 -18.27
C ARG A 140 9.39 8.67 -18.34
N ILE A 141 8.97 9.94 -18.24
CA ILE A 141 7.54 10.22 -18.31
C ILE A 141 6.94 9.89 -19.68
N ARG A 142 7.69 10.13 -20.77
CA ARG A 142 7.24 9.77 -22.13
C ARG A 142 7.19 8.26 -22.33
N GLU A 143 8.17 7.52 -21.81
CA GLU A 143 8.14 6.05 -21.81
C GLU A 143 6.89 5.53 -21.07
N LEU A 144 6.55 6.15 -19.94
CA LEU A 144 5.35 5.80 -19.18
C LEU A 144 4.04 6.10 -19.95
N GLU A 145 3.94 7.28 -20.57
CA GLU A 145 2.80 7.69 -21.41
C GLU A 145 2.61 6.80 -22.66
N GLU A 146 3.70 6.27 -23.20
CA GLU A 146 3.69 5.30 -24.31
C GLU A 146 3.27 3.89 -23.85
N THR A 147 3.49 3.56 -22.57
CA THR A 147 3.25 2.23 -22.00
C THR A 147 1.81 2.08 -21.48
N SER A 148 1.26 3.13 -20.87
CA SER A 148 0.00 3.10 -20.11
C SER A 148 -0.81 4.37 -20.34
N SER A 149 -2.13 4.31 -20.15
CA SER A 149 -2.91 5.50 -19.80
C SER A 149 -2.35 6.11 -18.52
N LEU A 150 -2.25 7.43 -18.45
CA LEU A 150 -1.67 8.13 -17.30
C LEU A 150 -2.68 9.12 -16.74
N ALA A 151 -3.03 8.96 -15.47
CA ALA A 151 -3.82 9.92 -14.72
C ALA A 151 -3.02 10.51 -13.57
N THR A 152 -3.30 11.77 -13.22
CA THR A 152 -2.68 12.43 -12.09
C THR A 152 -3.69 12.81 -11.02
N VAL A 153 -3.21 12.91 -9.78
CA VAL A 153 -4.03 13.31 -8.64
C VAL A 153 -3.28 14.29 -7.73
N SER A 154 -4.00 15.23 -7.14
CA SER A 154 -3.48 16.16 -6.13
C SER A 154 -4.50 16.44 -5.02
N LYS A 155 -4.00 16.82 -3.84
CA LYS A 155 -4.84 17.13 -2.68
C LYS A 155 -5.76 18.31 -2.98
N GLY A 156 -7.06 18.13 -2.75
CA GLY A 156 -8.07 19.17 -2.98
C GLY A 156 -8.25 19.55 -4.44
N GLY A 157 -7.65 18.78 -5.35
CA GLY A 157 -7.76 18.92 -6.79
C GLY A 157 -8.67 17.84 -7.35
N GLU A 158 -8.20 17.20 -8.42
CA GLU A 158 -8.95 16.20 -9.17
C GLU A 158 -8.05 15.00 -9.51
N LEU A 159 -8.65 13.83 -9.68
CA LEU A 159 -8.07 12.72 -10.42
C LEU A 159 -8.42 12.92 -11.89
N SER A 160 -7.42 13.20 -12.74
CA SER A 160 -7.63 13.56 -14.14
C SER A 160 -6.67 12.84 -15.09
N LEU A 161 -7.15 12.51 -16.29
CA LEU A 161 -6.32 11.90 -17.32
C LEU A 161 -5.36 12.92 -17.95
N GLU A 162 -4.08 12.58 -18.04
CA GLU A 162 -3.04 13.40 -18.68
C GLU A 162 -2.64 12.88 -20.06
N ALA A 163 -2.58 11.56 -20.22
CA ALA A 163 -2.12 10.94 -21.46
C ALA A 163 -2.82 9.61 -21.74
N THR A 164 -2.99 9.35 -23.03
CA THR A 164 -3.52 8.12 -23.63
C THR A 164 -4.93 7.75 -23.11
N PRO A 165 -5.99 7.89 -23.93
CA PRO A 165 -7.35 7.58 -23.51
C PRO A 165 -7.50 6.09 -23.16
N LEU A 166 -8.35 5.81 -22.17
CA LEU A 166 -8.84 4.47 -21.92
C LEU A 166 -9.85 4.07 -23.01
N ARG A 167 -10.02 2.77 -23.24
CA ARG A 167 -11.01 2.25 -24.19
C ARG A 167 -12.43 2.27 -23.61
N ASP A 168 -12.57 2.40 -22.30
CA ASP A 168 -13.86 2.56 -21.64
C ASP A 168 -14.32 4.02 -21.80
N ASP A 169 -15.30 4.27 -22.67
CA ASP A 169 -15.73 5.64 -22.98
C ASP A 169 -16.26 6.37 -21.73
N ASP A 170 -17.02 5.68 -20.86
CA ASP A 170 -17.64 6.28 -19.67
C ASP A 170 -16.56 6.66 -18.64
N LEU A 171 -15.64 5.75 -18.32
CA LEU A 171 -14.53 6.05 -17.41
C LEU A 171 -13.53 7.04 -18.01
N CYS A 172 -13.27 6.98 -19.32
CA CYS A 172 -12.40 7.93 -20.00
C CYS A 172 -13.00 9.34 -19.91
N GLU A 173 -14.28 9.52 -20.23
CA GLU A 173 -14.98 10.80 -20.10
C GLU A 173 -14.97 11.31 -18.65
N LEU A 174 -15.17 10.42 -17.67
CA LEU A 174 -15.12 10.79 -16.26
C LEU A 174 -13.74 11.32 -15.84
N LEU A 175 -12.66 10.62 -16.24
CA LEU A 175 -11.29 11.04 -15.94
C LEU A 175 -10.84 12.28 -16.75
N GLU A 176 -11.33 12.45 -17.98
CA GLU A 176 -11.07 13.65 -18.78
C GLU A 176 -11.76 14.89 -18.19
N ASN A 177 -12.94 14.71 -17.59
CA ASN A 177 -13.66 15.78 -16.89
C ASN A 177 -13.08 16.11 -15.52
N GLY A 178 -12.32 15.18 -14.92
CA GLY A 178 -11.72 15.31 -13.60
C GLY A 178 -12.68 14.90 -12.48
N ILE A 179 -12.23 13.97 -11.63
CA ILE A 179 -12.99 13.52 -10.46
C ILE A 179 -12.49 14.28 -9.24
N PRO A 180 -13.32 15.09 -8.55
CA PRO A 180 -12.87 15.87 -7.40
C PRO A 180 -12.41 14.97 -6.26
N VAL A 181 -11.30 15.35 -5.61
CA VAL A 181 -10.75 14.65 -4.44
C VAL A 181 -10.55 15.61 -3.26
N PRO A 182 -10.66 15.13 -2.02
CA PRO A 182 -10.53 16.00 -0.84
C PRO A 182 -9.10 16.49 -0.62
N ASP A 183 -8.96 17.62 0.06
CA ASP A 183 -7.65 18.11 0.54
C ASP A 183 -7.06 17.21 1.65
N SER A 184 -7.95 16.59 2.43
CA SER A 184 -7.61 15.68 3.50
C SER A 184 -8.41 14.38 3.34
N PRO A 185 -7.96 13.44 2.49
CA PRO A 185 -8.63 12.14 2.36
C PRO A 185 -8.56 11.37 3.69
N ALA A 186 -9.33 10.29 3.78
CA ALA A 186 -9.15 9.31 4.85
C ALA A 186 -7.68 8.89 4.95
N ASN A 187 -7.17 8.70 6.17
CA ASN A 187 -5.80 8.24 6.40
C ASN A 187 -5.79 6.72 6.56
N LEU A 188 -6.22 5.99 5.54
CA LEU A 188 -6.09 4.53 5.55
C LEU A 188 -4.62 4.15 5.39
N VAL A 189 -4.21 3.06 6.03
CA VAL A 189 -2.86 2.54 5.88
C VAL A 189 -2.84 1.56 4.70
N TYR A 190 -2.17 1.95 3.62
CA TYR A 190 -1.91 1.05 2.51
C TYR A 190 -0.55 0.40 2.67
N LEU A 191 -0.53 -0.93 2.79
CA LEU A 191 0.69 -1.68 2.56
C LEU A 191 0.96 -1.68 1.05
N THR A 192 1.79 -0.74 0.59
CA THR A 192 2.14 -0.61 -0.82
C THR A 192 2.84 -1.87 -1.35
N ARG A 193 3.08 -1.97 -2.67
CA ARG A 193 3.72 -3.15 -3.27
C ARG A 193 5.02 -3.52 -2.55
N GLU A 194 5.89 -2.53 -2.36
CA GLU A 194 7.00 -2.62 -1.41
C GLU A 194 6.46 -2.34 0.00
N ILE A 195 6.54 -3.35 0.86
CA ILE A 195 6.12 -3.23 2.26
C ILE A 195 7.35 -2.82 3.06
N HIS A 196 7.31 -1.63 3.63
CA HIS A 196 8.35 -1.15 4.53
C HIS A 196 7.91 -1.28 5.99
N ASP A 197 8.87 -1.32 6.90
CA ASP A 197 8.62 -1.59 8.31
C ASP A 197 7.74 -0.51 8.95
N GLU A 198 7.92 0.78 8.63
CA GLU A 198 7.06 1.84 9.18
C GLU A 198 5.61 1.67 8.73
N SER A 199 5.39 1.34 7.45
CA SER A 199 4.05 1.09 6.91
C SER A 199 3.41 -0.15 7.53
N LEU A 200 4.20 -1.22 7.75
CA LEU A 200 3.75 -2.44 8.43
C LEU A 200 3.37 -2.17 9.88
N VAL A 201 4.22 -1.44 10.61
CA VAL A 201 3.95 -1.04 12.00
C VAL A 201 2.67 -0.20 12.10
N LEU A 202 2.46 0.75 11.18
CA LEU A 202 1.20 1.49 11.12
C LEU A 202 0.01 0.60 10.79
N GLY A 203 0.14 -0.32 9.84
CA GLY A 203 -0.94 -1.23 9.47
C GLY A 203 -1.38 -2.06 10.67
N ILE A 204 -0.42 -2.65 11.40
CA ILE A 204 -0.70 -3.41 12.62
C ILE A 204 -1.45 -2.53 13.64
N CYS A 205 -0.99 -1.30 13.87
CA CYS A 205 -1.62 -0.40 14.84
C CYS A 205 -3.01 0.08 14.40
N GLU A 206 -3.13 0.66 13.21
CA GLU A 206 -4.32 1.41 12.78
C GLU A 206 -5.41 0.50 12.21
N GLU A 207 -5.06 -0.54 11.45
CA GLU A 207 -6.04 -1.45 10.84
C GLU A 207 -6.41 -2.59 11.79
N ILE A 208 -5.42 -3.33 12.32
CA ILE A 208 -5.69 -4.51 13.14
C ILE A 208 -6.05 -4.13 14.57
N VAL A 209 -5.17 -3.40 15.25
CA VAL A 209 -5.28 -3.17 16.70
C VAL A 209 -6.37 -2.13 17.03
N LEU A 210 -6.40 -0.99 16.34
CA LEU A 210 -7.44 0.04 16.54
C LEU A 210 -8.79 -0.37 15.93
N GLY A 211 -8.81 -1.24 14.92
CA GLY A 211 -10.03 -1.86 14.40
C GLY A 211 -10.64 -2.92 15.33
N SER A 212 -9.90 -3.37 16.35
CA SER A 212 -10.31 -4.42 17.27
C SER A 212 -10.85 -3.90 18.62
N ASP A 213 -11.55 -4.76 19.37
CA ASP A 213 -12.00 -4.43 20.73
C ASP A 213 -10.85 -4.51 21.76
N LEU A 214 -10.32 -3.35 22.16
CA LEU A 214 -9.29 -3.22 23.19
C LEU A 214 -9.84 -3.20 24.64
N SER A 215 -11.00 -3.81 24.89
CA SER A 215 -11.60 -3.96 26.23
C SER A 215 -10.73 -4.82 27.17
N GLU A 216 -11.28 -5.37 28.26
CA GLU A 216 -10.47 -5.82 29.41
C GLU A 216 -9.38 -6.87 29.10
N SER A 217 -9.54 -7.67 28.05
CA SER A 217 -8.54 -8.66 27.63
C SER A 217 -7.49 -8.16 26.65
N GLY A 218 -7.74 -7.02 25.98
CA GLY A 218 -6.92 -6.56 24.87
C GLY A 218 -6.94 -7.50 23.66
N VAL A 219 -6.03 -7.25 22.72
CA VAL A 219 -5.87 -7.99 21.46
C VAL A 219 -4.48 -8.61 21.46
N ALA A 220 -4.39 -9.93 21.25
CA ALA A 220 -3.13 -10.66 21.22
C ALA A 220 -2.87 -11.16 19.80
N LEU A 221 -1.78 -10.70 19.18
CA LEU A 221 -1.40 -11.01 17.81
C LEU A 221 -0.13 -11.87 17.78
N ASP A 222 -0.07 -12.80 16.85
CA ASP A 222 1.16 -13.42 16.36
C ASP A 222 1.44 -13.03 14.91
N PHE A 223 2.49 -13.62 14.33
CA PHE A 223 2.93 -13.31 12.97
C PHE A 223 1.94 -13.81 11.92
N GLU A 224 1.24 -14.92 12.16
CA GLU A 224 0.25 -15.45 11.22
C GLU A 224 -1.01 -14.59 11.25
N ASP A 225 -1.43 -14.12 12.44
CA ASP A 225 -2.58 -13.19 12.56
C ASP A 225 -2.38 -11.95 11.65
N VAL A 226 -1.17 -11.38 11.59
CA VAL A 226 -0.86 -10.21 10.73
C VAL A 226 -0.81 -10.60 9.25
N LYS A 227 -0.23 -11.76 8.92
CA LYS A 227 -0.13 -12.23 7.53
C LYS A 227 -1.48 -12.59 6.95
N ASP A 228 -2.36 -13.19 7.74
CA ASP A 228 -3.72 -13.56 7.34
C ASP A 228 -4.59 -12.31 7.15
N ASP A 229 -4.43 -11.29 8.01
CA ASP A 229 -5.19 -10.04 7.93
C ASP A 229 -4.86 -9.24 6.66
N PHE A 230 -3.56 -9.04 6.38
CA PHE A 230 -3.14 -8.32 5.18
C PHE A 230 -3.14 -9.19 3.91
N ASN A 231 -3.01 -10.51 4.05
CA ASN A 231 -2.86 -11.46 2.94
C ASN A 231 -1.80 -11.03 1.90
N ARG A 232 -0.66 -10.49 2.37
CA ARG A 232 0.47 -10.05 1.55
C ARG A 232 1.74 -10.81 1.88
N GLY A 233 2.71 -10.76 0.97
CA GLY A 233 4.03 -11.40 1.10
C GLY A 233 4.95 -10.77 2.14
N ILE A 234 4.50 -10.66 3.39
CA ILE A 234 5.29 -10.10 4.50
C ILE A 234 6.28 -11.16 5.01
N SER A 235 7.56 -10.79 5.08
CA SER A 235 8.60 -11.67 5.60
C SER A 235 8.55 -11.76 7.12
N TYR A 236 9.06 -12.86 7.68
CA TYR A 236 9.11 -13.02 9.15
C TYR A 236 10.10 -12.05 9.81
N GLU A 237 11.16 -11.67 9.12
CA GLU A 237 12.14 -10.68 9.59
C GLU A 237 11.48 -9.32 9.79
N GLN A 238 10.71 -8.83 8.81
CA GLN A 238 9.95 -7.59 8.93
C GLN A 238 8.90 -7.63 10.05
N LEU A 239 8.24 -8.76 10.25
CA LEU A 239 7.31 -8.94 11.35
C LEU A 239 8.03 -8.91 12.70
N GLU A 240 9.19 -9.56 12.80
CA GLU A 240 10.03 -9.51 13.98
C GLU A 240 10.41 -8.06 14.31
N ASP A 241 11.00 -7.33 13.35
CA ASP A 241 11.41 -5.93 13.51
C ASP A 241 10.24 -5.02 13.90
N ALA A 242 9.09 -5.16 13.22
CA ALA A 242 7.89 -4.39 13.52
C ALA A 242 7.38 -4.64 14.96
N PHE A 243 7.32 -5.90 15.38
CA PHE A 243 6.85 -6.25 16.72
C PHE A 243 7.87 -5.93 17.82
N GLU A 244 9.17 -6.03 17.53
CA GLU A 244 10.26 -5.58 18.41
C GLU A 244 10.16 -4.08 18.64
N TYR A 245 10.03 -3.30 17.57
CA TYR A 245 9.83 -1.86 17.64
C TYR A 245 8.59 -1.50 18.48
N LEU A 246 7.44 -2.12 18.19
CA LEU A 246 6.19 -1.89 18.93
C LEU A 246 6.29 -2.24 20.41
N ARG A 247 7.05 -3.29 20.76
CA ARG A 247 7.34 -3.64 22.16
C ARG A 247 8.20 -2.55 22.81
N ASP A 248 9.23 -2.09 22.12
CA ASP A 248 10.26 -1.21 22.64
C ASP A 248 9.76 0.23 22.86
N ILE A 249 8.83 0.70 22.03
CA ILE A 249 8.12 1.97 22.28
C ILE A 249 6.99 1.83 23.33
N GLY A 250 6.73 0.61 23.81
CA GLY A 250 5.70 0.31 24.80
C GLY A 250 4.27 0.27 24.24
N ALA A 251 4.09 0.04 22.94
CA ALA A 251 2.77 -0.12 22.33
C ALA A 251 2.16 -1.50 22.63
N CYS A 252 2.99 -2.53 22.85
CA CYS A 252 2.54 -3.88 23.22
C CYS A 252 3.48 -4.55 24.24
N ARG A 253 3.12 -5.77 24.65
CA ARG A 253 3.98 -6.64 25.47
C ARG A 253 3.96 -8.07 24.95
N LYS A 254 5.12 -8.72 24.86
CA LYS A 254 5.20 -10.14 24.51
C LYS A 254 4.78 -11.01 25.70
N ARG A 255 3.75 -11.84 25.52
CA ARG A 255 3.27 -12.80 26.52
C ARG A 255 4.22 -13.99 26.61
N ARG A 256 4.54 -14.40 27.84
CA ARG A 256 5.44 -15.54 28.09
C ARG A 256 4.79 -16.90 27.83
N GLU A 257 3.46 -16.96 27.87
CA GLU A 257 2.70 -18.22 27.80
C GLU A 257 2.61 -18.77 26.39
N ASP A 258 2.30 -17.91 25.41
CA ASP A 258 2.05 -18.26 24.02
C ASP A 258 2.94 -17.49 23.04
N GLY A 259 3.79 -16.58 23.51
CA GLY A 259 4.68 -15.78 22.67
C GLY A 259 4.00 -14.65 21.91
N LYS A 260 2.68 -14.47 22.04
CA LYS A 260 1.90 -13.44 21.34
C LYS A 260 2.18 -12.04 21.86
N TYR A 261 2.00 -11.04 21.02
CA TYR A 261 2.13 -9.62 21.35
C TYR A 261 0.76 -9.07 21.76
N LEU A 262 0.64 -8.68 23.03
CA LEU A 262 -0.60 -8.18 23.62
C LEU A 262 -0.67 -6.65 23.59
N PHE A 263 -1.69 -6.14 22.93
CA PHE A 263 -2.08 -4.73 22.88
C PHE A 263 -3.28 -4.51 23.81
N THR A 264 -3.28 -3.42 24.57
CA THR A 264 -4.35 -3.13 25.53
C THR A 264 -4.73 -1.66 25.50
N LYS A 265 -5.92 -1.31 26.02
CA LYS A 265 -6.33 0.09 26.21
C LYS A 265 -5.34 0.96 26.99
N TYR A 266 -4.46 0.35 27.81
CA TYR A 266 -3.45 1.10 28.56
C TYR A 266 -2.30 1.59 27.67
N ASN A 267 -2.09 0.96 26.52
CA ASN A 267 -1.08 1.31 25.54
C ASN A 267 -1.63 2.22 24.43
N LEU A 268 -2.93 2.53 24.46
CA LEU A 268 -3.63 3.25 23.40
C LEU A 268 -2.99 4.60 23.02
N PRO A 269 -2.52 5.45 23.97
CA PRO A 269 -1.85 6.70 23.60
C PRO A 269 -0.56 6.47 22.79
N THR A 270 0.17 5.38 23.08
CA THR A 270 1.36 5.02 22.32
C THR A 270 0.98 4.51 20.94
N ILE A 271 -0.02 3.63 20.85
CA ILE A 271 -0.52 3.06 19.58
C ILE A 271 -0.98 4.18 18.64
N MET A 272 -1.78 5.13 19.15
CA MET A 272 -2.26 6.28 18.36
C MET A 272 -1.15 7.27 17.98
N GLY A 273 -0.04 7.29 18.74
CA GLY A 273 1.08 8.20 18.51
C GLY A 273 2.18 7.64 17.62
N VAL A 274 2.05 6.41 17.10
CA VAL A 274 3.09 5.76 16.27
C VAL A 274 3.39 6.56 15.01
N ARG A 275 2.36 7.06 14.33
CA ARG A 275 2.51 7.84 13.09
C ARG A 275 3.36 9.10 13.27
N ASP A 276 3.17 9.81 14.39
CA ASP A 276 3.94 11.02 14.72
C ASP A 276 5.40 10.70 15.05
N ARG A 277 5.69 9.48 15.50
CA ARG A 277 7.06 9.04 15.82
C ARG A 277 7.92 8.90 14.57
N PHE A 278 7.36 8.40 13.47
CA PHE A 278 8.11 8.24 12.22
C PHE A 278 8.57 9.56 11.59
N GLU A 279 8.08 10.70 12.07
CA GLU A 279 8.67 12.00 11.72
C GLU A 279 10.08 12.22 12.31
N ASN A 280 10.46 11.44 13.34
CA ASN A 280 11.68 11.65 14.13
C ASN A 280 12.57 10.41 14.33
N GLU A 281 12.05 9.19 14.14
CA GLU A 281 12.78 7.92 14.34
C GLU A 281 12.33 6.87 13.31
N THR A 282 13.24 6.02 12.81
CA THR A 282 12.86 4.84 11.98
C THR A 282 12.79 3.56 12.81
N VAL A 283 12.19 2.50 12.23
CA VAL A 283 12.15 1.19 12.88
C VAL A 283 13.57 0.61 13.05
N GLU A 284 14.36 0.60 11.97
CA GLU A 284 15.71 0.05 11.95
C GLU A 284 16.65 0.74 12.97
N GLU A 285 16.61 2.08 13.06
CA GLU A 285 17.41 2.84 14.02
C GLU A 285 17.12 2.39 15.46
N ARG A 286 15.85 2.18 15.78
CA ARG A 286 15.42 1.85 17.13
C ARG A 286 15.69 0.40 17.51
N VAL A 287 15.46 -0.53 16.59
CA VAL A 287 15.71 -1.97 16.80
C VAL A 287 17.21 -2.22 16.95
N SER A 288 18.05 -1.62 16.10
CA SER A 288 19.51 -1.76 16.20
C SER A 288 20.07 -1.19 17.51
N ASP A 289 19.55 -0.05 17.99
CA ASP A 289 19.92 0.51 19.30
C ASP A 289 19.51 -0.43 20.45
N SER A 290 18.34 -1.06 20.39
CA SER A 290 17.86 -2.00 21.42
C SER A 290 18.75 -3.25 21.57
N VAL A 291 19.23 -3.79 20.45
CA VAL A 291 20.15 -4.93 20.43
C VAL A 291 21.51 -4.53 21.00
N SER A 292 21.96 -3.30 20.72
CA SER A 292 23.21 -2.76 21.26
C SER A 292 23.14 -2.50 22.79
N GLU A 293 21.99 -2.04 23.30
CA GLU A 293 21.76 -1.85 24.73
C GLU A 293 21.61 -3.18 25.46
N THR A 294 20.91 -4.16 24.88
CA THR A 294 20.75 -5.50 25.45
C THR A 294 22.09 -6.26 25.45
N GLY A 295 22.88 -6.17 24.39
CA GLY A 295 24.22 -6.75 24.32
C GLY A 295 25.19 -6.12 25.32
N ASN A 296 25.09 -4.81 25.57
CA ASN A 296 25.89 -4.15 26.61
C ASN A 296 25.41 -4.46 28.04
N ALA A 297 24.11 -4.68 28.24
CA ALA A 297 23.56 -5.12 29.52
C ALA A 297 24.02 -6.54 29.87
N GLU A 298 23.96 -7.48 28.93
CA GLU A 298 24.44 -8.86 29.14
C GLU A 298 25.97 -8.93 29.36
N LEU A 299 26.74 -8.10 28.66
CA LEU A 299 28.20 -8.01 28.86
C LEU A 299 28.59 -7.35 30.19
N SER A 300 27.80 -6.41 30.68
CA SER A 300 28.05 -5.76 31.98
C SER A 300 27.64 -6.64 33.16
N GLU A 301 26.58 -7.43 33.06
CA GLU A 301 26.22 -8.47 34.05
C GLU A 301 27.31 -9.57 34.16
N PHE A 302 27.92 -9.96 33.04
CA PHE A 302 29.05 -10.90 33.04
C PHE A 302 30.33 -10.29 33.66
N ALA A 303 30.57 -9.00 33.46
CA ALA A 303 31.73 -8.31 34.02
C ALA A 303 31.59 -8.08 35.54
N GLU A 304 30.39 -7.81 36.04
CA GLU A 304 30.12 -7.67 37.47
C GLU A 304 30.18 -9.02 38.21
N ALA A 305 29.64 -10.10 37.63
CA ALA A 305 29.75 -11.45 38.20
C ALA A 305 31.21 -11.96 38.30
N SER A 306 32.10 -11.44 37.44
CA SER A 306 33.53 -11.77 37.45
C SER A 306 34.32 -11.02 38.52
N ASN A 307 33.82 -9.88 39.02
CA ASN A 307 34.48 -9.03 40.01
C ASN A 307 34.07 -9.33 41.47
N GLU A 308 33.00 -10.11 41.69
CA GLU A 308 32.62 -10.58 43.03
C GLU A 308 33.31 -11.90 43.44
N SER A 309 34.25 -12.38 42.61
CA SER A 309 34.99 -13.64 42.81
C SER A 309 36.49 -13.46 43.09
N GLU A 310 36.91 -12.34 43.68
CA GLU A 310 38.29 -12.15 44.24
C GLU A 310 38.29 -11.86 45.75
#